data_AF-A0A6I2L8C2-F1
#
_entry.id   AF-A0A6I2L8C2-F1
#
_cell.length_a   1.000
_cell.length_b   1.000
_cell.length_c   1.000
_cell.angle_alpha   90.00
_cell.angle_beta   90.00
_cell.angle_gamma   90.00
#
_symmetry.space_group_name_H-M   'P 1'
#
loop_
_entity.id
_entity.type
_entity.pdbx_description
1 polymer ?
#
loop_
_entity_poly.entity_id
_entity_poly.type
_entity_poly.pdbx_seq_one_letter_code
_entity_poly.pdbx_strand_id
1 'polypeptide(L)'
;MRNVLKGFMKDLDNGISIALSGGGVRAMAFHTGVLRYLAEKRCLENISEISSVSGGSLLIGLIFSKSKMSWPTSVEYLDNTRNLIKGELTRKNIQGTAILYAIYPWNWKFILSRANIVAKVIRNKWGVHGTLGSIPKIPSWSINCTTAETGRRFRFRDGGFGDYETGYANANDFSLAAAMSVSAAFPVGIGPYSLNVSKFKWLKRNYWNSKEESAVQLPYKRLHLYDGGVYDNLGLESFFDIGTGMAKKGKNIIVSDAGSPFSRRFDLSPLNPLRISHLMSVMMDQNRSLRVRNFVEAVKRSNVGAYIGISRSKNIDEAIAQMKGGQTENSSWLEKSEVDYVCTFSTSLGKLSEADFDKIERHGYETAKITNIAFPYLKKEN
;
A
#
# COMPACT_ATOMS: atom_id res chain seq x y z
N MET A 1 38.63 -0.43 3.03
CA MET A 1 37.32 -0.98 2.61
C MET A 1 36.69 -1.96 3.61
N ARG A 2 37.40 -2.93 4.22
CA ARG A 2 36.82 -3.87 5.20
C ARG A 2 36.31 -3.25 6.52
N ASN A 3 36.87 -2.12 6.97
CA ASN A 3 36.43 -1.44 8.20
C ASN A 3 35.25 -0.46 8.00
N VAL A 4 34.96 -0.06 6.75
CA VAL A 4 33.79 0.78 6.42
C VAL A 4 32.51 -0.08 6.40
N LEU A 5 32.62 -1.33 5.92
CA LEU A 5 31.52 -2.30 5.92
C LEU A 5 31.10 -2.74 7.34
N LYS A 6 32.04 -2.82 8.29
CA LYS A 6 31.74 -3.12 9.70
C LYS A 6 31.01 -1.98 10.42
N GLY A 7 31.17 -0.73 9.97
CA GLY A 7 30.39 0.41 10.46
C GLY A 7 28.96 0.42 9.95
N PHE A 8 28.74 0.04 8.68
CA PHE A 8 27.40 -0.05 8.08
C PHE A 8 26.51 -1.15 8.68
N MET A 9 27.10 -2.21 9.24
CA MET A 9 26.34 -3.29 9.89
C MET A 9 25.95 -2.98 11.34
N LYS A 10 26.50 -1.91 11.95
CA LYS A 10 26.34 -1.64 13.39
C LYS A 10 25.14 -0.74 13.73
N ASP A 11 24.52 -0.12 12.73
CA ASP A 11 23.32 0.73 12.87
C ASP A 11 22.16 0.27 11.97
N LEU A 12 21.96 -1.05 11.81
CA LEU A 12 20.66 -1.61 11.39
C LEU A 12 19.70 -1.42 12.57
N ASP A 13 19.11 -0.23 12.65
CA ASP A 13 18.02 0.08 13.57
C ASP A 13 16.93 -0.99 13.40
N ASN A 14 16.75 -1.84 14.43
CA ASN A 14 16.24 -3.22 14.39
C ASN A 14 14.79 -3.43 13.89
N GLY A 15 14.16 -2.43 13.28
CA GLY A 15 12.77 -2.46 12.84
C GLY A 15 12.54 -2.98 11.42
N ILE A 16 11.34 -3.49 11.19
CA ILE A 16 10.81 -3.86 9.88
C ILE A 16 10.25 -2.60 9.20
N SER A 17 10.57 -2.42 7.93
CA SER A 17 9.89 -1.47 7.04
C SER A 17 9.00 -2.25 6.08
N ILE A 18 7.70 -2.02 6.10
CA ILE A 18 6.74 -2.74 5.25
C ILE A 18 6.09 -1.84 4.21
N ALA A 19 6.18 -2.25 2.94
CA ALA A 19 5.54 -1.60 1.82
C ALA A 19 4.32 -2.42 1.38
N LEU A 20 3.14 -1.79 1.31
CA LEU A 20 1.87 -2.42 0.97
C LEU A 20 1.29 -1.80 -0.30
N SER A 21 1.27 -2.59 -1.38
CA SER A 21 0.85 -2.10 -2.69
C SER A 21 -0.65 -1.81 -2.81
N GLY A 22 -1.03 -1.15 -3.90
CA GLY A 22 -2.42 -1.00 -4.32
C GLY A 22 -3.07 -2.27 -4.88
N GLY A 23 -4.38 -2.19 -5.14
CA GLY A 23 -5.19 -3.30 -5.69
C GLY A 23 -6.62 -3.44 -5.13
N GLY A 24 -7.21 -2.36 -4.58
CA GLY A 24 -8.58 -2.37 -4.06
C GLY A 24 -8.81 -3.33 -2.89
N VAL A 25 -10.01 -3.90 -2.77
CA VAL A 25 -10.36 -4.82 -1.67
C VAL A 25 -9.58 -6.13 -1.71
N ARG A 26 -9.14 -6.58 -2.88
CA ARG A 26 -8.24 -7.73 -3.02
C ARG A 26 -6.92 -7.48 -2.30
N ALA A 27 -6.32 -6.30 -2.49
CA ALA A 27 -5.09 -5.94 -1.79
C ALA A 27 -5.29 -5.85 -0.29
N MET A 28 -6.43 -5.33 0.17
CA MET A 28 -6.74 -5.28 1.60
C MET A 28 -6.81 -6.69 2.22
N ALA A 29 -7.50 -7.63 1.59
CA ALA A 29 -7.57 -9.01 2.08
C ALA A 29 -6.21 -9.72 2.00
N PHE A 30 -5.48 -9.58 0.90
CA PHE A 30 -4.16 -10.21 0.72
C PHE A 30 -3.15 -9.71 1.76
N HIS A 31 -3.06 -8.40 1.95
CA HIS A 31 -2.17 -7.79 2.95
C HIS A 31 -2.59 -8.15 4.38
N THR A 32 -3.88 -8.38 4.64
CA THR A 32 -4.35 -8.91 5.94
C THR A 32 -3.73 -10.28 6.21
N GLY A 33 -3.62 -11.14 5.19
CA GLY A 33 -2.94 -12.43 5.30
C GLY A 33 -1.44 -12.31 5.57
N VAL A 34 -0.77 -11.38 4.90
CA VAL A 34 0.65 -11.10 5.15
C VAL A 34 0.88 -10.60 6.58
N LEU A 35 0.06 -9.65 7.04
CA LEU A 35 0.13 -9.13 8.40
C LEU A 35 -0.21 -10.20 9.45
N ARG A 36 -1.16 -11.09 9.15
CA ARG A 36 -1.46 -12.25 10.01
C ARG A 36 -0.22 -13.15 10.17
N TYR A 37 0.50 -13.45 9.09
CA TYR A 37 1.73 -14.24 9.20
C TYR A 37 2.77 -13.53 10.07
N LEU A 38 2.95 -12.21 9.90
CA LEU A 38 3.86 -11.43 10.74
C LEU A 38 3.41 -11.42 12.21
N ALA A 39 2.10 -11.35 12.48
CA ALA A 39 1.55 -11.41 13.83
C ALA A 39 1.78 -12.77 14.50
N GLU A 40 1.57 -13.88 13.77
CA GLU A 40 1.88 -15.22 14.27
C GLU A 40 3.38 -15.41 14.57
N LYS A 41 4.24 -14.58 13.98
CA LYS A 41 5.69 -14.51 14.25
C LYS A 41 6.08 -13.38 15.20
N ARG A 42 5.14 -12.77 15.92
CA ARG A 42 5.37 -11.66 16.87
C ARG A 42 6.19 -10.49 16.29
N CYS A 43 5.98 -10.24 15.00
CA CYS A 43 6.74 -9.24 14.25
C CYS A 43 5.97 -7.94 14.00
N LEU A 44 4.68 -7.83 14.37
CA LEU A 44 3.93 -6.59 14.13
C LEU A 44 4.45 -5.42 14.96
N GLU A 45 4.87 -5.68 16.19
CA GLU A 45 5.46 -4.71 17.12
C GLU A 45 6.81 -4.18 16.62
N ASN A 46 7.49 -4.97 15.79
CA ASN A 46 8.78 -4.62 15.21
C ASN A 46 8.63 -3.77 13.94
N ILE A 47 7.41 -3.54 13.44
CA ILE A 47 7.18 -2.67 12.30
C ILE A 47 7.42 -1.22 12.74
N SER A 48 8.47 -0.61 12.17
CA SER A 48 8.88 0.76 12.48
C SER A 48 8.43 1.77 11.43
N GLU A 49 8.27 1.33 10.17
CA GLU A 49 7.81 2.17 9.07
C GLU A 49 6.85 1.41 8.16
N ILE A 50 5.79 2.10 7.74
CA ILE A 50 4.80 1.59 6.79
C ILE A 50 4.78 2.53 5.59
N SER A 51 4.81 1.99 4.39
CA SER A 51 4.55 2.74 3.16
C SER A 51 3.42 2.07 2.41
N SER A 52 2.37 2.80 2.07
CA SER A 52 1.18 2.19 1.50
C SER A 52 0.65 2.95 0.29
N VAL A 53 -0.06 2.22 -0.56
CA VAL A 53 -0.71 2.74 -1.78
C VAL A 53 -2.13 2.17 -1.87
N SER A 54 -3.11 3.01 -2.20
CA SER A 54 -4.48 2.57 -2.55
C SER A 54 -5.07 1.58 -1.53
N GLY A 55 -5.39 0.34 -1.94
CA GLY A 55 -5.85 -0.74 -1.05
C GLY A 55 -4.99 -0.95 0.19
N GLY A 56 -3.66 -0.86 0.09
CA GLY A 56 -2.77 -0.89 1.27
C GLY A 56 -3.05 0.27 2.23
N SER A 57 -3.25 1.49 1.71
CA SER A 57 -3.57 2.67 2.53
C SER A 57 -4.96 2.56 3.19
N LEU A 58 -5.93 1.96 2.49
CA LEU A 58 -7.25 1.68 3.04
C LEU A 58 -7.17 0.67 4.19
N LEU A 59 -6.36 -0.39 4.04
CA LEU A 59 -6.17 -1.39 5.08
C LEU A 59 -5.53 -0.80 6.33
N ILE A 60 -4.42 -0.08 6.18
CA ILE A 60 -3.71 0.51 7.33
C ILE A 60 -4.58 1.54 8.05
N GLY A 61 -5.32 2.37 7.31
CA GLY A 61 -6.28 3.31 7.91
C GLY A 61 -7.40 2.62 8.68
N LEU A 62 -7.89 1.47 8.18
CA LEU A 62 -8.84 0.63 8.92
C LEU A 62 -8.21 0.02 10.18
N ILE A 63 -6.97 -0.49 10.11
CA ILE A 63 -6.26 -1.03 11.27
C ILE A 63 -6.18 0.01 12.39
N PHE A 64 -5.70 1.22 12.08
CA PHE A 64 -5.67 2.31 13.06
C PHE A 64 -7.06 2.63 13.59
N SER A 65 -8.06 2.79 12.70
CA SER A 65 -9.43 3.11 13.12
C SER A 65 -10.07 2.04 14.01
N LYS A 66 -9.77 0.75 13.79
CA LYS A 66 -10.32 -0.37 14.58
C LYS A 66 -9.51 -0.68 15.83
N SER A 67 -8.29 -0.17 15.90
CA SER A 67 -7.39 -0.28 17.05
C SER A 67 -7.34 1.03 17.85
N LYS A 68 -8.44 1.80 17.91
CA LYS A 68 -8.52 3.04 18.69
C LYS A 68 -7.40 4.05 18.38
N MET A 69 -7.04 4.16 17.10
CA MET A 69 -5.95 5.01 16.58
C MET A 69 -4.54 4.59 17.00
N SER A 70 -4.32 3.39 17.56
CA SER A 70 -2.99 2.83 17.80
C SER A 70 -2.61 1.76 16.77
N TRP A 71 -1.33 1.37 16.75
CA TRP A 71 -0.88 0.18 16.05
C TRP A 71 -1.07 -1.03 16.97
N PRO A 72 -1.79 -2.08 16.55
CA PRO A 72 -2.07 -3.23 17.39
C PRO A 72 -0.81 -4.08 17.61
N THR A 73 -0.72 -4.71 18.78
CA THR A 73 0.19 -5.83 19.01
C THR A 73 -0.21 -7.03 18.14
N SER A 74 0.70 -7.98 17.97
CA SER A 74 0.47 -9.24 17.28
C SER A 74 -0.71 -10.00 17.88
N VAL A 75 -0.85 -10.00 19.21
CA VAL A 75 -1.97 -10.65 19.91
C VAL A 75 -3.28 -9.93 19.61
N GLU A 76 -3.35 -8.60 19.80
CA GLU A 76 -4.55 -7.81 19.51
C GLU A 76 -4.97 -7.88 18.03
N TYR A 77 -4.00 -8.03 17.13
CA TYR A 77 -4.27 -8.18 15.71
C TYR A 77 -4.98 -9.52 15.42
N LEU A 78 -4.44 -10.62 15.95
CA LEU A 78 -4.95 -11.97 15.74
C LEU A 78 -6.32 -12.17 16.40
N ASP A 79 -6.48 -11.71 17.64
CA ASP A 79 -7.69 -11.95 18.44
C ASP A 79 -8.88 -11.10 17.97
N ASN A 80 -8.62 -9.85 17.55
CA ASN A 80 -9.69 -8.87 17.31
C ASN A 80 -9.55 -8.12 16.00
N THR A 81 -8.45 -7.39 15.78
CA THR A 81 -8.35 -6.39 14.70
C THR A 81 -8.60 -7.00 13.32
N ARG A 82 -8.04 -8.18 13.05
CA ARG A 82 -8.26 -8.95 11.82
C ARG A 82 -9.74 -9.26 11.58
N ASN A 83 -10.46 -9.71 12.61
CA ASN A 83 -11.88 -10.06 12.52
C ASN A 83 -12.76 -8.82 12.27
N LEU A 84 -12.41 -7.68 12.88
CA LEU A 84 -13.08 -6.41 12.59
C LEU A 84 -12.86 -5.98 11.13
N ILE A 85 -11.64 -6.12 10.59
CA ILE A 85 -11.34 -5.82 9.19
C ILE A 85 -12.14 -6.72 8.26
N LYS A 86 -12.18 -8.04 8.52
CA LYS A 86 -13.02 -8.99 7.78
C LYS A 86 -14.47 -8.50 7.75
N GLY A 87 -15.04 -8.19 8.92
CA GLY A 87 -16.41 -7.71 9.02
C GLY A 87 -16.69 -6.42 8.23
N GLU A 88 -15.76 -5.46 8.23
CA GLU A 88 -15.89 -4.23 7.45
C GLU A 88 -15.88 -4.48 5.94
N LEU A 89 -15.04 -5.40 5.46
CA LEU A 89 -14.89 -5.72 4.04
C LEU A 89 -15.99 -6.63 3.49
N THR A 90 -16.56 -7.50 4.33
CA THR A 90 -17.59 -8.47 3.92
C THR A 90 -19.02 -7.95 4.12
N ARG A 91 -19.22 -6.93 4.97
CA ARG A 91 -20.55 -6.36 5.26
C ARG A 91 -20.80 -5.02 4.58
N LYS A 92 -19.77 -4.20 4.34
CA LYS A 92 -19.96 -2.82 3.86
C LYS A 92 -19.48 -2.64 2.41
N ASN A 93 -20.36 -2.12 1.56
CA ASN A 93 -20.06 -1.85 0.16
C ASN A 93 -19.70 -0.36 -0.04
N ILE A 94 -18.40 -0.05 -0.10
CA ILE A 94 -17.93 1.34 -0.28
C ILE A 94 -18.22 1.84 -1.69
N GLN A 95 -17.91 1.05 -2.72
CA GLN A 95 -18.15 1.44 -4.11
C GLN A 95 -19.62 1.73 -4.40
N GLY A 96 -20.52 0.81 -3.99
CA GLY A 96 -21.95 0.99 -4.17
C GLY A 96 -22.47 2.22 -3.43
N THR A 97 -22.01 2.43 -2.18
CA THR A 97 -22.40 3.63 -1.42
C THR A 97 -21.85 4.92 -2.05
N ALA A 98 -20.63 4.90 -2.60
CA ALA A 98 -20.04 6.06 -3.27
C ALA A 98 -20.78 6.41 -4.56
N ILE A 99 -21.22 5.41 -5.34
CA ILE A 99 -22.07 5.59 -6.51
C ILE A 99 -23.40 6.24 -6.09
N LEU A 100 -24.06 5.71 -5.06
CA LEU A 100 -25.30 6.31 -4.52
C LEU A 100 -25.07 7.76 -4.07
N TYR A 101 -23.97 8.02 -3.38
CA TYR A 101 -23.63 9.37 -2.92
C TYR A 101 -23.38 10.35 -4.08
N ALA A 102 -22.84 9.87 -5.20
CA ALA A 102 -22.59 10.68 -6.39
C ALA A 102 -23.86 11.10 -7.14
N ILE A 103 -24.95 10.33 -7.01
CA ILE A 103 -26.24 10.65 -7.65
C ILE A 103 -26.88 11.89 -7.02
N TYR A 104 -26.69 12.11 -5.70
CA TYR A 104 -27.34 13.22 -5.02
C TYR A 104 -26.85 14.61 -5.49
N PRO A 105 -27.75 15.56 -5.84
CA PRO A 105 -27.40 16.85 -6.44
C PRO A 105 -26.36 17.68 -5.67
N TRP A 106 -26.40 17.65 -4.34
CA TRP A 106 -25.45 18.39 -3.48
C TRP A 106 -23.99 17.91 -3.61
N ASN A 107 -23.75 16.73 -4.16
CA ASN A 107 -22.42 16.18 -4.41
C ASN A 107 -21.93 16.40 -5.87
N TRP A 108 -22.73 16.97 -6.77
CA TRP A 108 -22.33 17.21 -8.17
C TRP A 108 -21.15 18.17 -8.33
N LYS A 109 -20.87 19.01 -7.34
CA LYS A 109 -19.62 19.79 -7.28
C LYS A 109 -18.35 18.93 -7.23
N PHE A 110 -18.48 17.63 -6.98
CA PHE A 110 -17.39 16.64 -6.97
C PHE A 110 -17.49 15.65 -8.13
N ILE A 111 -18.27 15.94 -9.19
CA ILE A 111 -18.43 15.03 -10.33
C ILE A 111 -17.08 14.72 -11.01
N LEU A 112 -16.17 15.69 -11.03
CA LEU A 112 -14.78 15.55 -11.51
C LEU A 112 -13.77 15.26 -10.37
N SER A 113 -14.23 15.04 -9.14
CA SER A 113 -13.37 14.76 -7.98
C SER A 113 -14.03 13.77 -7.01
N ARG A 114 -14.42 12.59 -7.52
CA ARG A 114 -15.25 11.63 -6.77
C ARG A 114 -14.51 11.03 -5.57
N ALA A 115 -13.19 11.16 -5.49
CA ALA A 115 -12.44 10.80 -4.29
C ALA A 115 -12.90 11.62 -3.06
N ASN A 116 -13.35 12.87 -3.22
CA ASN A 116 -13.94 13.61 -2.12
C ASN A 116 -15.24 12.96 -1.60
N ILE A 117 -15.99 12.26 -2.45
CA ILE A 117 -17.19 11.49 -2.05
C ILE A 117 -16.76 10.20 -1.36
N VAL A 118 -15.80 9.47 -1.90
CA VAL A 118 -15.26 8.24 -1.29
C VAL A 118 -14.75 8.52 0.14
N ALA A 119 -14.08 9.66 0.37
CA ALA A 119 -13.68 10.09 1.71
C ALA A 119 -14.87 10.21 2.69
N LYS A 120 -16.02 10.74 2.25
CA LYS A 120 -17.24 10.81 3.07
C LYS A 120 -17.79 9.42 3.36
N VAL A 121 -17.77 8.52 2.37
CA VAL A 121 -18.25 7.15 2.53
C VAL A 121 -17.36 6.37 3.49
N ILE A 122 -16.03 6.49 3.40
CA ILE A 122 -15.08 5.88 4.34
C ILE A 122 -15.37 6.36 5.77
N ARG A 123 -15.54 7.67 5.96
CA ARG A 123 -15.90 8.24 7.27
C ARG A 123 -17.19 7.66 7.82
N ASN A 124 -18.26 7.67 7.02
CA ASN A 124 -19.61 7.32 7.51
C ASN A 124 -19.86 5.81 7.59
N LYS A 125 -19.38 5.04 6.61
CA LYS A 125 -19.63 3.58 6.55
C LYS A 125 -18.61 2.82 7.36
N TRP A 126 -17.31 3.08 7.22
CA TRP A 126 -16.27 2.39 7.99
C TRP A 126 -16.03 3.00 9.39
N GLY A 127 -16.60 4.18 9.68
CA GLY A 127 -16.48 4.83 10.99
C GLY A 127 -15.10 5.46 11.21
N VAL A 128 -14.41 5.86 10.14
CA VAL A 128 -13.07 6.45 10.22
C VAL A 128 -13.19 7.95 10.51
N HIS A 129 -13.18 8.32 11.78
CA HIS A 129 -13.37 9.71 12.24
C HIS A 129 -12.06 10.44 12.63
N GLY A 130 -10.95 9.70 12.80
CA GLY A 130 -9.66 10.28 13.20
C GLY A 130 -9.02 11.21 12.17
N THR A 131 -7.96 11.88 12.60
CA THR A 131 -7.08 12.72 11.78
C THR A 131 -5.70 12.07 11.65
N LEU A 132 -4.86 12.56 10.73
CA LEU A 132 -3.48 12.08 10.64
C LEU A 132 -2.67 12.41 11.90
N GLY A 133 -2.99 13.51 12.61
CA GLY A 133 -2.35 13.87 13.87
C GLY A 133 -2.72 12.96 15.05
N SER A 134 -3.83 12.21 14.96
CA SER A 134 -4.21 11.23 15.99
C SER A 134 -3.45 9.90 15.91
N ILE A 135 -2.66 9.69 14.86
CA ILE A 135 -1.90 8.46 14.64
C ILE A 135 -0.57 8.57 15.40
N PRO A 136 -0.09 7.49 16.06
CA PRO A 136 1.20 7.50 16.73
C PRO A 136 2.35 7.74 15.76
N LYS A 137 3.48 8.24 16.27
CA LYS A 137 4.70 8.45 15.47
C LYS A 137 5.35 7.14 15.00
N ILE A 138 5.09 6.03 15.70
CA ILE A 138 5.63 4.71 15.39
C ILE A 138 4.45 3.72 15.34
N PRO A 139 4.32 2.93 14.24
CA PRO A 139 5.13 3.00 13.03
C PRO A 139 4.93 4.32 12.27
N SER A 140 6.02 4.87 11.72
CA SER A 140 5.94 6.03 10.84
C SER A 140 5.26 5.61 9.54
N TRP A 141 4.11 6.20 9.23
CA TRP A 141 3.29 5.81 8.09
C TRP A 141 3.36 6.83 6.95
N SER A 142 3.79 6.36 5.78
CA SER A 142 3.81 7.10 4.52
C SER A 142 2.63 6.66 3.63
N ILE A 143 1.65 7.53 3.44
CA ILE A 143 0.53 7.34 2.51
C ILE A 143 0.92 7.97 1.18
N ASN A 144 1.07 7.17 0.12
CA ASN A 144 1.56 7.67 -1.17
C ASN A 144 0.41 8.01 -2.14
N CYS A 145 0.62 9.08 -2.90
CA CYS A 145 -0.26 9.56 -3.96
C CYS A 145 0.57 10.30 -5.04
N THR A 146 -0.10 10.71 -6.12
CA THR A 146 0.53 11.38 -7.26
C THR A 146 -0.11 12.74 -7.48
N THR A 147 0.68 13.82 -7.52
CA THR A 147 0.19 15.16 -7.85
C THR A 147 0.04 15.27 -9.37
N ALA A 148 -1.14 15.65 -9.87
CA ALA A 148 -1.36 15.80 -11.31
C ALA A 148 -0.59 16.98 -11.91
N GLU A 149 -0.48 18.08 -11.17
CA GLU A 149 0.14 19.33 -11.61
C GLU A 149 1.64 19.20 -11.85
N THR A 150 2.31 18.35 -11.06
CA THR A 150 3.78 18.19 -11.08
C THR A 150 4.24 16.80 -11.51
N GLY A 151 3.33 15.81 -11.54
CA GLY A 151 3.67 14.40 -11.79
C GLY A 151 4.53 13.78 -10.68
N ARG A 152 4.64 14.42 -9.51
CA ARG A 152 5.53 13.97 -8.42
C ARG A 152 4.81 13.13 -7.40
N ARG A 153 5.60 12.36 -6.66
CA ARG A 153 5.15 11.62 -5.49
C ARG A 153 4.77 12.59 -4.38
N PHE A 154 3.47 12.71 -4.15
CA PHE A 154 2.91 13.36 -2.99
C PHE A 154 2.76 12.33 -1.88
N ARG A 155 3.07 12.69 -0.64
CA ARG A 155 2.90 11.77 0.48
C ARG A 155 2.39 12.47 1.71
N PHE A 156 1.63 11.75 2.53
CA PHE A 156 1.33 12.12 3.91
C PHE A 156 2.25 11.31 4.82
N ARG A 157 2.98 11.97 5.72
CA ARG A 157 3.93 11.32 6.64
C ARG A 157 4.26 12.24 7.82
N ASP A 158 4.34 11.69 9.03
CA ASP A 158 4.87 12.35 10.23
C ASP A 158 4.25 13.74 10.50
N GLY A 159 2.94 13.88 10.31
CA GLY A 159 2.21 15.13 10.53
C GLY A 159 2.34 16.18 9.42
N GLY A 160 3.01 15.84 8.31
CA GLY A 160 3.09 16.68 7.11
C GLY A 160 2.55 16.00 5.85
N PHE A 161 2.28 16.78 4.80
CA PHE A 161 2.03 16.27 3.47
C PHE A 161 2.64 17.16 2.39
N GLY A 162 2.91 16.62 1.21
CA GLY A 162 3.45 17.40 0.09
C GLY A 162 4.34 16.59 -0.85
N ASP A 163 4.96 17.30 -1.78
CA ASP A 163 6.02 16.79 -2.66
C ASP A 163 7.19 17.79 -2.72
N TYR A 164 8.33 17.38 -3.29
CA TYR A 164 9.54 18.22 -3.26
C TYR A 164 9.45 19.46 -4.17
N GLU A 165 8.54 19.50 -5.15
CA GLU A 165 8.33 20.65 -6.03
C GLU A 165 7.35 21.65 -5.43
N THR A 166 6.24 21.17 -4.85
CA THR A 166 5.23 22.01 -4.18
C THR A 166 5.64 22.42 -2.76
N GLY A 167 6.57 21.69 -2.14
CA GLY A 167 6.87 21.84 -0.73
C GLY A 167 5.89 21.05 0.15
N TYR A 168 5.94 21.32 1.44
CA TYR A 168 5.21 20.57 2.46
C TYR A 168 4.33 21.48 3.31
N ALA A 169 3.20 20.96 3.75
CA ALA A 169 2.29 21.61 4.67
C ALA A 169 1.94 20.70 5.86
N ASN A 170 1.46 21.29 6.95
CA ASN A 170 1.00 20.54 8.12
C ASN A 170 -0.28 19.75 7.79
N ALA A 171 -0.30 18.49 8.23
CA ALA A 171 -1.33 17.51 7.97
C ALA A 171 -2.06 17.04 9.24
N ASN A 172 -1.74 17.55 10.42
CA ASN A 172 -2.24 17.01 11.70
C ASN A 172 -3.77 17.01 11.79
N ASP A 173 -4.41 18.08 11.32
CA ASP A 173 -5.87 18.21 11.31
C ASP A 173 -6.51 17.60 10.05
N PHE A 174 -5.70 17.06 9.14
CA PHE A 174 -6.20 16.46 7.92
C PHE A 174 -6.90 15.13 8.23
N SER A 175 -8.08 14.92 7.66
CA SER A 175 -8.88 13.74 7.95
C SER A 175 -8.22 12.46 7.44
N LEU A 176 -8.13 11.44 8.29
CA LEU A 176 -7.59 10.14 7.90
C LEU A 176 -8.40 9.52 6.75
N ALA A 177 -9.73 9.60 6.82
CA ALA A 177 -10.61 9.13 5.74
C ALA A 177 -10.33 9.83 4.41
N ALA A 178 -9.97 11.11 4.43
CA ALA A 178 -9.58 11.84 3.23
C ALA A 178 -8.22 11.37 2.70
N ALA A 179 -7.21 11.20 3.55
CA ALA A 179 -5.90 10.70 3.14
C ALA A 179 -5.96 9.28 2.56
N MET A 180 -6.74 8.40 3.20
CA MET A 180 -7.11 7.07 2.69
C MET A 180 -7.71 7.15 1.30
N SER A 181 -8.68 8.05 1.10
CA SER A 181 -9.35 8.21 -0.19
C SER A 181 -8.46 8.83 -1.28
N VAL A 182 -7.56 9.75 -0.93
CA VAL A 182 -6.58 10.32 -1.86
C VAL A 182 -5.70 9.22 -2.44
N SER A 183 -5.20 8.33 -1.59
CA SER A 183 -4.33 7.23 -2.02
C SER A 183 -5.04 6.21 -2.90
N ALA A 184 -6.39 6.14 -2.86
CA ALA A 184 -7.22 5.25 -3.66
C ALA A 184 -7.87 5.93 -4.89
N ALA A 185 -7.50 7.18 -5.20
CA ALA A 185 -8.11 8.00 -6.25
C ALA A 185 -7.71 7.56 -7.69
N PHE A 186 -8.11 6.36 -8.08
CA PHE A 186 -7.71 5.76 -9.36
C PHE A 186 -8.26 6.57 -10.56
N PRO A 187 -7.42 6.95 -11.57
CA PRO A 187 -7.80 7.89 -12.62
C PRO A 187 -9.05 7.50 -13.43
N VAL A 188 -9.15 6.24 -13.86
CA VAL A 188 -10.24 5.79 -14.74
C VAL A 188 -11.56 5.59 -13.97
N GLY A 189 -11.49 5.32 -12.66
CA GLY A 189 -12.65 4.91 -11.85
C GLY A 189 -13.19 5.98 -10.90
N ILE A 190 -12.33 6.54 -10.04
CA ILE A 190 -12.73 7.49 -9.00
C ILE A 190 -12.41 8.92 -9.45
N GLY A 191 -11.30 9.12 -10.14
CA GLY A 191 -10.79 10.45 -10.46
C GLY A 191 -10.15 11.11 -9.23
N PRO A 192 -9.61 12.34 -9.39
CA PRO A 192 -8.71 12.93 -8.42
C PRO A 192 -9.42 13.35 -7.13
N TYR A 193 -8.65 13.48 -6.05
CA TYR A 193 -9.04 14.25 -4.89
C TYR A 193 -8.62 15.70 -5.09
N SER A 194 -9.56 16.63 -4.98
CA SER A 194 -9.26 18.07 -5.10
C SER A 194 -8.92 18.66 -3.73
N LEU A 195 -7.63 19.00 -3.53
CA LEU A 195 -7.12 19.64 -2.33
C LEU A 195 -7.09 21.16 -2.54
N ASN A 196 -7.77 21.93 -1.68
CA ASN A 196 -7.66 23.39 -1.70
C ASN A 196 -6.38 23.83 -0.97
N VAL A 197 -5.43 24.38 -1.73
CA VAL A 197 -4.11 24.74 -1.19
C VAL A 197 -4.16 25.95 -0.25
N SER A 198 -5.14 26.85 -0.43
CA SER A 198 -5.23 28.10 0.33
C SER A 198 -5.58 27.88 1.79
N LYS A 199 -5.98 26.66 2.16
CA LYS A 199 -6.27 26.26 3.54
C LYS A 199 -5.03 25.89 4.33
N PHE A 200 -3.85 25.87 3.69
CA PHE A 200 -2.63 25.38 4.29
C PHE A 200 -1.49 26.37 4.07
N LYS A 201 -0.60 26.45 5.07
CA LYS A 201 0.67 27.14 4.94
C LYS A 201 1.69 26.16 4.36
N TRP A 202 2.26 26.50 3.22
CA TRP A 202 3.24 25.68 2.52
C TRP A 202 4.65 26.20 2.77
N LEU A 203 5.55 25.27 3.08
CA LEU A 203 6.96 25.52 3.34
C LEU A 203 7.79 24.70 2.36
N LYS A 204 8.84 25.29 1.78
CA LYS A 204 9.73 24.60 0.87
C LYS A 204 11.18 24.90 1.24
N ARG A 205 12.03 23.88 1.13
CA ARG A 205 13.47 24.05 1.28
C ARG A 205 14.02 24.88 0.13
N ASN A 206 14.88 25.84 0.45
CA ASN A 206 15.47 26.75 -0.56
C ASN A 206 16.34 25.98 -1.58
N TYR A 207 17.00 24.91 -1.16
CA TYR A 207 17.78 23.98 -1.98
C TYR A 207 17.81 22.59 -1.32
N TRP A 208 18.23 21.55 -2.06
CA TRP A 208 18.04 20.14 -1.70
C TRP A 208 18.57 19.76 -0.30
N ASN A 209 19.71 20.35 0.11
CA ASN A 209 20.38 20.11 1.38
C ASN A 209 20.13 21.18 2.46
N SER A 210 19.26 22.16 2.20
CA SER A 210 18.97 23.21 3.18
C SER A 210 18.15 22.66 4.35
N LYS A 211 18.49 23.10 5.56
CA LYS A 211 17.63 22.95 6.75
C LYS A 211 16.62 24.08 6.87
N GLU A 212 16.82 25.17 6.15
CA GLU A 212 15.93 26.32 6.15
C GLU A 212 14.79 26.11 5.15
N GLU A 213 13.58 26.38 5.63
CA GLU A 213 12.36 26.33 4.84
C GLU A 213 11.75 27.73 4.78
N SER A 214 11.37 28.14 3.58
CA SER A 214 10.69 29.40 3.33
C SER A 214 9.22 29.16 3.01
N ALA A 215 8.37 30.11 3.37
CA ALA A 215 6.97 30.07 2.97
C ALA A 215 6.86 30.26 1.46
N VAL A 216 6.10 29.38 0.81
CA VAL A 216 5.88 29.45 -0.64
C VAL A 216 4.39 29.59 -0.94
N GLN A 217 4.09 30.42 -1.93
CA GLN A 217 2.76 30.48 -2.50
C GLN A 217 2.73 29.59 -3.74
N LEU A 218 1.86 28.57 -3.71
CA LEU A 218 1.68 27.71 -4.86
C LEU A 218 0.99 28.47 -6.01
N PRO A 219 1.40 28.25 -7.27
CA PRO A 219 0.76 28.89 -8.43
C PRO A 219 -0.64 28.31 -8.73
N TYR A 220 -1.06 27.29 -7.98
CA TYR A 220 -2.32 26.58 -8.16
C TYR A 220 -3.31 26.98 -7.06
N LYS A 221 -4.60 27.11 -7.37
CA LYS A 221 -5.65 27.24 -6.34
C LYS A 221 -6.01 25.90 -5.69
N ARG A 222 -5.80 24.81 -6.43
CA ARG A 222 -6.11 23.44 -6.03
C ARG A 222 -5.04 22.51 -6.57
N LEU A 223 -4.74 21.44 -5.82
CA LEU A 223 -3.97 20.29 -6.31
C LEU A 223 -4.93 19.12 -6.57
N HIS A 224 -4.71 18.40 -7.65
CA HIS A 224 -5.45 17.19 -8.00
C HIS A 224 -4.58 15.97 -7.69
N LEU A 225 -4.95 15.27 -6.62
CA LEU A 225 -4.20 14.12 -6.14
C LEU A 225 -4.83 12.82 -6.65
N TYR A 226 -4.04 12.03 -7.36
CA TYR A 226 -4.42 10.70 -7.84
C TYR A 226 -3.79 9.60 -6.98
N ASP A 227 -4.28 8.38 -7.19
CA ASP A 227 -3.74 7.16 -6.61
C ASP A 227 -2.20 7.09 -6.71
N GLY A 228 -1.55 6.60 -5.65
CA GLY A 228 -0.09 6.45 -5.62
C GLY A 228 0.44 5.46 -6.65
N GLY A 229 -0.41 4.56 -7.16
CA GLY A 229 -0.08 3.59 -8.18
C GLY A 229 0.32 4.18 -9.53
N VAL A 230 -0.05 5.44 -9.81
CA VAL A 230 0.40 6.15 -11.00
C VAL A 230 1.92 6.41 -10.96
N TYR A 231 2.46 6.72 -9.78
CA TYR A 231 3.89 6.96 -9.57
C TYR A 231 4.66 5.69 -9.17
N ASP A 232 4.20 5.00 -8.13
CA ASP A 232 4.80 3.79 -7.56
C ASP A 232 3.75 2.95 -6.83
N ASN A 233 3.20 1.93 -7.50
CA ASN A 233 2.19 1.06 -6.91
C ASN A 233 2.67 0.22 -5.74
N LEU A 234 3.99 0.00 -5.60
CA LEU A 234 4.54 -0.79 -4.49
C LEU A 234 4.69 0.05 -3.23
N GLY A 235 4.74 1.39 -3.35
CA GLY A 235 5.13 2.27 -2.25
C GLY A 235 6.58 2.10 -1.82
N LEU A 236 7.42 1.52 -2.68
CA LEU A 236 8.81 1.16 -2.40
C LEU A 236 9.74 2.38 -2.33
N GLU A 237 9.40 3.47 -3.03
CA GLU A 237 10.18 4.73 -3.08
C GLU A 237 10.44 5.34 -1.69
N SER A 238 9.61 5.02 -0.70
CA SER A 238 9.81 5.46 0.69
C SER A 238 11.04 4.83 1.34
N PHE A 239 11.43 3.62 0.92
CA PHE A 239 12.44 2.82 1.62
C PHE A 239 13.65 2.47 0.76
N PHE A 240 13.49 2.45 -0.56
CA PHE A 240 14.51 1.96 -1.48
C PHE A 240 14.77 3.00 -2.57
N ASP A 241 16.03 3.20 -2.90
CA ASP A 241 16.46 4.03 -4.00
C ASP A 241 16.75 3.15 -5.21
N ILE A 242 15.95 3.32 -6.26
CA ILE A 242 16.06 2.50 -7.48
C ILE A 242 17.31 2.87 -8.29
N GLY A 243 17.77 4.11 -8.20
CA GLY A 243 18.95 4.59 -8.92
C GLY A 243 20.23 3.95 -8.37
N THR A 244 20.33 3.84 -7.05
CA THR A 244 21.52 3.24 -6.39
C THR A 244 21.35 1.74 -6.11
N GLY A 245 20.12 1.23 -6.11
CA GLY A 245 19.81 -0.15 -5.73
C GLY A 245 19.99 -0.42 -4.23
N MET A 246 19.92 0.63 -3.39
CA MET A 246 20.17 0.55 -1.96
C MET A 246 18.97 0.97 -1.12
N ALA A 247 18.85 0.38 0.07
CA ALA A 247 17.90 0.83 1.08
C ALA A 247 18.30 2.22 1.63
N LYS A 248 17.33 3.13 1.74
CA LYS A 248 17.55 4.52 2.19
C LYS A 248 17.86 4.64 3.70
N LYS A 249 17.50 3.63 4.50
CA LYS A 249 17.65 3.65 5.97
C LYS A 249 18.21 2.35 6.58
N GLY A 250 18.82 1.47 5.78
CA GLY A 250 19.43 0.24 6.31
C GLY A 250 18.49 -0.62 7.18
N LYS A 251 17.22 -0.77 6.80
CA LYS A 251 16.21 -1.57 7.51
C LYS A 251 15.85 -2.82 6.72
N ASN A 252 15.25 -3.82 7.39
CA ASN A 252 14.67 -4.98 6.72
C ASN A 252 13.39 -4.57 5.96
N ILE A 253 13.43 -4.60 4.63
CA ILE A 253 12.31 -4.13 3.79
C ILE A 253 11.46 -5.33 3.35
N ILE A 254 10.20 -5.35 3.75
CA ILE A 254 9.20 -6.32 3.26
C ILE A 254 8.28 -5.60 2.27
N VAL A 255 8.22 -6.08 1.03
CA VAL A 255 7.31 -5.58 0.01
C VAL A 255 6.19 -6.59 -0.19
N SER A 256 4.97 -6.24 0.20
CA SER A 256 3.76 -7.00 -0.08
C SER A 256 3.07 -6.42 -1.31
N ASP A 257 2.96 -7.22 -2.36
CA ASP A 257 2.50 -6.80 -3.67
C ASP A 257 1.25 -7.58 -4.11
N ALA A 258 0.11 -6.93 -3.96
CA ALA A 258 -1.21 -7.39 -4.37
C ALA A 258 -1.70 -6.73 -5.68
N GLY A 259 -0.80 -6.13 -6.46
CA GLY A 259 -1.11 -5.56 -7.77
C GLY A 259 -1.64 -6.61 -8.75
N SER A 260 -2.58 -6.23 -9.62
CA SER A 260 -3.14 -7.17 -10.60
C SER A 260 -2.04 -7.59 -11.57
N PRO A 261 -1.89 -8.89 -11.86
CA PRO A 261 -1.04 -9.32 -12.96
C PRO A 261 -1.55 -8.71 -14.27
N PHE A 262 -0.64 -8.30 -15.12
CA PHE A 262 -1.01 -7.77 -16.42
C PHE A 262 -1.66 -8.84 -17.30
N SER A 263 -2.87 -8.56 -17.80
CA SER A 263 -3.54 -9.42 -18.77
C SER A 263 -2.88 -9.28 -20.13
N ARG A 264 -2.31 -10.38 -20.64
CA ARG A 264 -1.65 -10.44 -21.96
C ARG A 264 -2.63 -10.53 -23.14
N ARG A 265 -3.94 -10.46 -22.89
CA ARG A 265 -4.97 -10.49 -23.94
C ARG A 265 -5.22 -9.07 -24.44
N PHE A 266 -5.15 -8.87 -25.76
CA PHE A 266 -5.39 -7.59 -26.42
C PHE A 266 -6.36 -7.77 -27.57
N ASP A 267 -7.64 -7.93 -27.24
CA ASP A 267 -8.72 -8.16 -28.20
C ASP A 267 -9.68 -6.95 -28.27
N LEU A 268 -9.13 -5.74 -28.18
CA LEU A 268 -9.92 -4.49 -28.18
C LEU A 268 -9.89 -3.81 -29.56
N SER A 269 -11.09 -3.55 -30.09
CA SER A 269 -11.27 -2.74 -31.32
C SER A 269 -10.60 -1.37 -31.21
N PRO A 270 -10.10 -0.78 -32.32
CA PRO A 270 -9.41 0.51 -32.29
C PRO A 270 -10.16 1.66 -31.63
N LEU A 271 -11.49 1.66 -31.70
CA LEU A 271 -12.36 2.70 -31.14
C LEU A 271 -12.82 2.42 -29.70
N ASN A 272 -12.41 1.29 -29.10
CA ASN A 272 -12.85 0.93 -27.76
C ASN A 272 -12.18 1.86 -26.71
N PRO A 273 -12.95 2.63 -25.91
CA PRO A 273 -12.38 3.55 -24.92
C PRO A 273 -11.57 2.82 -23.83
N LEU A 274 -11.80 1.52 -23.60
CA LEU A 274 -11.00 0.70 -22.68
C LEU A 274 -9.56 0.52 -23.17
N ARG A 275 -9.26 0.85 -24.43
CA ARG A 275 -7.89 0.81 -24.98
C ARG A 275 -6.96 1.76 -24.24
N ILE A 276 -7.41 2.95 -23.86
CA ILE A 276 -6.62 3.90 -23.05
C ILE A 276 -6.37 3.30 -21.67
N SER A 277 -7.38 2.67 -21.06
CA SER A 277 -7.22 1.99 -19.77
C SER A 277 -6.23 0.83 -19.85
N HIS A 278 -6.20 0.10 -20.96
CA HIS A 278 -5.24 -0.97 -21.20
C HIS A 278 -3.80 -0.43 -21.40
N LEU A 279 -3.63 0.66 -22.16
CA LEU A 279 -2.32 1.30 -22.31
C LEU A 279 -1.79 1.81 -20.96
N MET A 280 -2.66 2.39 -20.13
CA MET A 280 -2.30 2.78 -18.77
C MET A 280 -1.89 1.58 -17.92
N SER A 281 -2.58 0.44 -18.03
CA SER A 281 -2.18 -0.77 -17.29
C SER A 281 -0.84 -1.34 -17.76
N VAL A 282 -0.51 -1.24 -19.05
CA VAL A 282 0.83 -1.57 -19.57
C VAL A 282 1.88 -0.68 -18.91
N MET A 283 1.69 0.65 -18.92
CA MET A 283 2.66 1.59 -18.34
C MET A 283 2.87 1.35 -16.84
N MET A 284 1.78 1.13 -16.10
CA MET A 284 1.82 0.83 -14.66
C MET A 284 2.53 -0.51 -14.37
N ASP A 285 2.25 -1.55 -15.17
CA ASP A 285 2.90 -2.85 -15.00
C ASP A 285 4.40 -2.81 -15.33
N GLN A 286 4.80 -2.04 -16.35
CA GLN A 286 6.23 -1.84 -16.66
C GLN A 286 6.97 -1.11 -15.55
N ASN A 287 6.37 -0.04 -15.00
CA ASN A 287 6.94 0.68 -13.85
C ASN A 287 7.10 -0.28 -12.65
N ARG A 288 6.04 -1.03 -12.30
CA ARG A 288 6.10 -2.05 -11.24
C ARG A 288 7.18 -3.10 -11.50
N SER A 289 7.22 -3.69 -12.69
CA SER A 289 8.15 -4.76 -13.07
C SER A 289 9.62 -4.32 -13.03
N LEU A 290 9.93 -3.08 -13.42
CA LEU A 290 11.28 -2.51 -13.29
C LEU A 290 11.69 -2.37 -11.82
N ARG A 291 10.79 -1.87 -10.97
CA ARG A 291 11.02 -1.73 -9.53
C ARG A 291 11.23 -3.08 -8.84
N VAL A 292 10.38 -4.06 -9.12
CA VAL A 292 10.49 -5.41 -8.55
C VAL A 292 11.82 -6.06 -8.94
N ARG A 293 12.24 -5.99 -10.22
CA ARG A 293 13.50 -6.57 -10.67
C ARG A 293 14.71 -6.01 -9.91
N ASN A 294 14.78 -4.69 -9.78
CA ASN A 294 15.87 -4.03 -9.06
C ASN A 294 15.85 -4.41 -7.56
N PHE A 295 14.67 -4.36 -6.92
CA PHE A 295 14.53 -4.70 -5.51
C PHE A 295 14.88 -6.17 -5.22
N VAL A 296 14.38 -7.12 -6.01
CA VAL A 296 14.68 -8.55 -5.83
C VAL A 296 16.16 -8.82 -6.00
N GLU A 297 16.83 -8.16 -6.95
CA GLU A 297 18.28 -8.25 -7.11
C GLU A 297 19.03 -7.71 -5.87
N ALA A 298 18.58 -6.59 -5.32
CA ALA A 298 19.15 -6.04 -4.08
C ALA A 298 18.94 -6.97 -2.87
N VAL A 299 17.76 -7.59 -2.74
CA VAL A 299 17.48 -8.58 -1.69
C VAL A 299 18.40 -9.80 -1.84
N LYS A 300 18.59 -10.32 -3.05
CA LYS A 300 19.51 -11.46 -3.31
C LYS A 300 20.97 -11.14 -2.95
N ARG A 301 21.41 -9.90 -3.15
CA ARG A 301 22.78 -9.47 -2.84
C ARG A 301 23.01 -9.23 -1.36
N SER A 302 22.01 -8.68 -0.67
CA SER A 302 22.14 -8.27 0.73
C SER A 302 21.65 -9.31 1.73
N ASN A 303 20.84 -10.29 1.30
CA ASN A 303 20.09 -11.22 2.16
C ASN A 303 19.25 -10.53 3.23
N VAL A 304 18.78 -9.31 2.95
CA VAL A 304 17.94 -8.52 3.84
C VAL A 304 16.72 -8.03 3.06
N GLY A 305 15.53 -8.42 3.52
CA GLY A 305 14.25 -8.06 2.92
C GLY A 305 13.52 -9.21 2.26
N ALA A 306 12.29 -8.95 1.84
CA ALA A 306 11.47 -9.91 1.11
C ALA A 306 10.53 -9.23 0.13
N TYR A 307 10.27 -9.92 -0.97
CA TYR A 307 9.21 -9.59 -1.92
C TYR A 307 8.14 -10.69 -1.85
N ILE A 308 6.93 -10.31 -1.49
CA ILE A 308 5.75 -11.17 -1.30
C ILE A 308 4.74 -10.77 -2.37
N GLY A 309 4.82 -11.40 -3.54
CA GLY A 309 3.95 -11.11 -4.68
C GLY A 309 2.72 -12.00 -4.71
N ILE A 310 1.56 -11.43 -5.05
CA ILE A 310 0.30 -12.17 -5.21
C ILE A 310 0.39 -13.23 -6.30
N SER A 311 1.21 -13.04 -7.33
CA SER A 311 1.55 -14.11 -8.26
C SER A 311 2.73 -14.92 -7.73
N ARG A 312 2.53 -16.22 -7.55
CA ARG A 312 3.63 -17.15 -7.23
C ARG A 312 4.59 -17.22 -8.41
N SER A 313 5.89 -17.24 -8.11
CA SER A 313 6.93 -17.48 -9.11
C SER A 313 7.19 -18.98 -9.23
N LYS A 314 7.73 -19.44 -10.36
CA LYS A 314 8.09 -20.85 -10.57
C LYS A 314 9.01 -21.39 -9.45
N ASN A 315 9.95 -20.57 -8.99
CA ASN A 315 10.87 -20.93 -7.91
C ASN A 315 10.13 -21.22 -6.59
N ILE A 316 9.01 -20.53 -6.34
CA ILE A 316 8.18 -20.76 -5.15
C ILE A 316 7.43 -22.08 -5.29
N ASP A 317 6.88 -22.38 -6.48
CA ASP A 317 6.22 -23.66 -6.73
C ASP A 317 7.18 -24.85 -6.60
N GLU A 318 8.42 -24.69 -7.08
CA GLU A 318 9.50 -25.68 -6.90
C GLU A 318 9.87 -25.85 -5.42
N ALA A 319 10.00 -24.75 -4.66
CA ALA A 319 10.27 -24.80 -3.23
C ALA A 319 9.14 -25.53 -2.47
N ILE A 320 7.88 -25.27 -2.81
CA ILE A 320 6.72 -25.99 -2.26
C ILE A 320 6.81 -27.49 -2.59
N ALA A 321 7.15 -27.85 -3.83
CA ALA A 321 7.26 -29.24 -4.25
C ALA A 321 8.36 -29.98 -3.47
N GLN A 322 9.50 -29.33 -3.23
CA GLN A 322 10.60 -29.86 -2.41
C GLN A 322 10.17 -30.05 -0.95
N MET A 323 9.44 -29.09 -0.36
CA MET A 323 8.90 -29.22 1.00
C MET A 323 7.86 -30.35 1.12
N LYS A 324 7.01 -30.52 0.11
CA LYS A 324 6.05 -31.64 0.07
C LYS A 324 6.73 -33.01 -0.03
N GLY A 325 7.91 -33.09 -0.65
CA GLY A 325 8.73 -34.30 -0.75
C GLY A 325 9.52 -34.65 0.52
N GLY A 326 9.59 -33.74 1.51
CA GLY A 326 10.24 -33.94 2.79
C GLY A 326 9.37 -33.40 3.92
N GLN A 327 8.47 -34.24 4.43
CA GLN A 327 7.58 -34.03 5.59
C GLN A 327 7.56 -32.61 6.19
N THR A 328 6.48 -31.85 5.96
CA THR A 328 6.02 -30.84 6.94
C THR A 328 4.51 -30.57 6.81
N GLU A 329 3.82 -30.83 7.93
CA GLU A 329 2.51 -30.36 8.41
C GLU A 329 1.24 -30.52 7.54
N ASN A 330 0.17 -30.99 8.20
CA ASN A 330 -1.23 -31.19 7.77
C ASN A 330 -1.96 -29.95 7.17
N SER A 331 -1.25 -28.95 6.67
CA SER A 331 -1.86 -27.79 6.00
C SER A 331 -2.01 -28.11 4.51
N SER A 332 -3.24 -28.30 4.03
CA SER A 332 -3.48 -28.16 2.59
C SER A 332 -3.01 -26.76 2.17
N TRP A 333 -2.28 -26.64 1.07
CA TRP A 333 -1.95 -25.34 0.47
C TRP A 333 -3.05 -24.99 -0.53
N LEU A 334 -3.31 -23.71 -0.80
CA LEU A 334 -4.21 -23.33 -1.89
C LEU A 334 -3.72 -23.94 -3.20
N GLU A 335 -4.66 -24.53 -3.94
CA GLU A 335 -4.39 -25.10 -5.25
C GLU A 335 -4.10 -24.00 -6.28
N LYS A 336 -3.45 -24.37 -7.38
CA LYS A 336 -3.09 -23.42 -8.44
C LYS A 336 -4.30 -22.70 -9.03
N SER A 337 -5.43 -23.41 -9.19
CA SER A 337 -6.70 -22.85 -9.66
C SER A 337 -7.24 -21.77 -8.71
N GLU A 338 -7.13 -21.98 -7.39
CA GLU A 338 -7.54 -21.01 -6.37
C GLU A 338 -6.61 -19.80 -6.34
N VAL A 339 -5.30 -20.00 -6.50
CA VAL A 339 -4.32 -18.92 -6.63
C VAL A 339 -4.59 -18.08 -7.88
N ASP A 340 -4.87 -18.71 -9.01
CA ASP A 340 -5.19 -18.02 -10.27
C ASP A 340 -6.51 -17.22 -10.15
N TYR A 341 -7.50 -17.76 -9.45
CA TYR A 341 -8.72 -17.04 -9.09
C TYR A 341 -8.42 -15.79 -8.25
N VAL A 342 -7.62 -15.93 -7.19
CA VAL A 342 -7.23 -14.79 -6.34
C VAL A 342 -6.48 -13.73 -7.14
N CYS A 343 -5.55 -14.14 -8.01
CA CYS A 343 -4.77 -13.23 -8.86
C CYS A 343 -5.64 -12.41 -9.83
N THR A 344 -6.74 -12.99 -10.30
CA THR A 344 -7.67 -12.36 -11.25
C THR A 344 -8.85 -11.66 -10.58
N PHE A 345 -8.99 -11.78 -9.25
CA PHE A 345 -10.06 -11.15 -8.50
C PHE A 345 -10.07 -9.63 -8.67
N SER A 346 -11.26 -9.02 -8.68
CA SER A 346 -11.44 -7.59 -9.00
C SER A 346 -10.71 -6.63 -8.04
N THR A 347 -10.14 -5.54 -8.57
CA THR A 347 -9.53 -4.43 -7.81
C THR A 347 -10.53 -3.35 -7.40
N SER A 348 -11.83 -3.71 -7.33
CA SER A 348 -12.91 -2.81 -6.96
C SER A 348 -12.83 -2.34 -5.49
N LEU A 349 -13.71 -1.40 -5.12
CA LEU A 349 -14.02 -1.07 -3.71
C LEU A 349 -15.37 -1.69 -3.26
N GLY A 350 -15.79 -2.74 -3.96
CA GLY A 350 -17.01 -3.49 -3.67
C GLY A 350 -16.87 -4.36 -2.43
N LYS A 351 -18.01 -4.82 -1.90
CA LYS A 351 -18.08 -5.75 -0.78
C LYS A 351 -17.52 -7.13 -1.19
N LEU A 352 -16.73 -7.76 -0.33
CA LEU A 352 -16.29 -9.15 -0.51
C LEU A 352 -17.34 -10.13 0.01
N SER A 353 -17.38 -11.35 -0.55
CA SER A 353 -17.99 -12.47 0.18
C SER A 353 -17.03 -12.94 1.28
N GLU A 354 -17.53 -13.59 2.32
CA GLU A 354 -16.65 -14.13 3.37
C GLU A 354 -15.69 -15.19 2.81
N ALA A 355 -16.17 -16.03 1.90
CA ALA A 355 -15.36 -17.05 1.22
C ALA A 355 -14.24 -16.43 0.37
N ASP A 356 -14.50 -15.31 -0.31
CA ASP A 356 -13.47 -14.62 -1.11
C ASP A 356 -12.45 -13.95 -0.21
N PHE A 357 -12.91 -13.30 0.88
CA PHE A 357 -12.00 -12.73 1.86
C PHE A 357 -11.07 -13.80 2.44
N ASP A 358 -11.63 -14.92 2.91
CA ASP A 358 -10.85 -16.00 3.54
C ASP A 358 -9.86 -16.62 2.55
N LYS A 359 -10.26 -16.81 1.29
CA LYS A 359 -9.38 -17.34 0.24
C LYS A 359 -8.23 -16.38 -0.11
N ILE A 360 -8.53 -15.10 -0.30
CA ILE A 360 -7.51 -14.09 -0.64
C ILE A 360 -6.55 -13.86 0.54
N GLU A 361 -7.08 -13.80 1.75
CA GLU A 361 -6.27 -13.67 2.96
C GLU A 361 -5.38 -14.90 3.18
N ARG A 362 -5.92 -16.12 3.04
CA ARG A 362 -5.13 -17.35 3.11
C ARG A 362 -4.00 -17.33 2.08
N HIS A 363 -4.24 -16.85 0.87
CA HIS A 363 -3.20 -16.74 -0.15
C HIS A 363 -2.07 -15.77 0.25
N GLY A 364 -2.42 -14.62 0.83
CA GLY A 364 -1.43 -13.68 1.38
C GLY A 364 -0.59 -14.31 2.49
N TYR A 365 -1.25 -15.01 3.42
CA TYR A 365 -0.60 -15.75 4.50
C TYR A 365 0.36 -16.82 3.97
N GLU A 366 -0.11 -17.70 3.08
CA GLU A 366 0.69 -18.78 2.50
C GLU A 366 1.88 -18.23 1.73
N THR A 367 1.70 -17.16 0.95
CA THR A 367 2.78 -16.54 0.19
C THR A 367 3.85 -15.97 1.14
N ALA A 368 3.45 -15.28 2.21
CA ALA A 368 4.39 -14.78 3.21
C ALA A 368 5.15 -15.91 3.92
N LYS A 369 4.45 -17.00 4.28
CA LYS A 369 5.01 -18.21 4.91
C LYS A 369 6.02 -18.89 3.99
N ILE A 370 5.65 -19.18 2.76
CA ILE A 370 6.52 -19.88 1.80
C ILE A 370 7.74 -19.04 1.45
N THR A 371 7.57 -17.74 1.22
CA THR A 371 8.71 -16.84 0.99
C THR A 371 9.69 -16.89 2.16
N ASN A 372 9.21 -16.94 3.41
CA ASN A 372 10.11 -16.99 4.57
C ASN A 372 10.79 -18.37 4.73
N ILE A 373 10.15 -19.45 4.32
CA ILE A 373 10.79 -20.78 4.37
C ILE A 373 11.86 -20.89 3.28
N ALA A 374 11.55 -20.47 2.05
CA ALA A 374 12.48 -20.53 0.93
C ALA A 374 13.61 -19.50 1.04
N PHE A 375 13.30 -18.30 1.53
CA PHE A 375 14.22 -17.17 1.67
C PHE A 375 13.96 -16.47 3.02
N PRO A 376 14.57 -16.96 4.12
CA PRO A 376 14.34 -16.40 5.45
C PRO A 376 14.61 -14.89 5.51
N TYR A 377 13.56 -14.13 5.82
CA TYR A 377 13.62 -12.67 5.93
C TYR A 377 13.19 -12.17 7.32
N LEU A 378 12.60 -13.03 8.14
CA LEU A 378 12.36 -12.77 9.56
C LEU A 378 13.50 -13.39 10.38
N LYS A 379 14.00 -12.67 11.39
CA LYS A 379 14.96 -13.24 12.34
C LYS A 379 14.28 -14.42 13.06
N LYS A 380 15.00 -15.53 13.24
CA LYS A 380 14.55 -16.61 14.13
C LYS A 380 14.55 -16.05 15.55
N GLU A 381 13.44 -16.17 16.28
CA GLU A 381 13.48 -16.07 17.73
C GLU A 381 14.44 -17.17 18.21
N ASN A 382 15.53 -16.77 18.89
CA ASN A 382 16.43 -17.71 19.55
C ASN A 382 15.83 -18.12 20.89
#